data_AF-Q2JDZ5-F1
#
_entry.id   AF-Q2JDZ5-F1
#
_cell.length_a   1.000
_cell.length_b   1.000
_cell.length_c   1.000
_cell.angle_alpha   90.00
_cell.angle_beta   90.00
_cell.angle_gamma   90.00
#
_symmetry.space_group_name_H-M   'P 1'
#
loop_
_entity.id
_entity.type
_entity.pdbx_description
1 polymer ?
#
loop_
_entity_poly.entity_id
_entity_poly.type
_entity_poly.pdbx_seq_one_letter_code
_entity_poly.pdbx_strand_id
1 'polypeptide(L)'
;MPEHVYRVLVRGRFDKLDPPAREKLRRNADQQDVLNASFTEEGTLVYNESIVAFTFRLVVRVEFDDKAEQRAQDAAEERLMARFDEIGCGYRDLRFGVTDMDSMKINRPARERR
;
A
#
# COMPACT_ATOMS: atom_id res chain seq x y z
N MET A 1 0.78 -22.90 9.16
CA MET A 1 0.70 -22.98 7.68
C MET A 1 1.85 -22.15 7.10
N PRO A 2 2.25 -22.26 5.82
CA PRO A 2 3.29 -21.37 5.30
C PRO A 2 2.79 -19.91 5.33
N GLU A 3 3.65 -18.98 5.73
CA GLU A 3 3.36 -17.55 5.63
C GLU A 3 3.69 -17.07 4.22
N HIS A 4 2.74 -16.38 3.61
CA HIS A 4 2.90 -15.80 2.28
C HIS A 4 3.05 -14.28 2.39
N VAL A 5 3.82 -13.73 1.45
CA VAL A 5 4.07 -12.29 1.37
C VAL A 5 3.13 -11.70 0.33
N TYR A 6 2.21 -10.86 0.78
CA TYR A 6 1.28 -10.14 -0.08
C TYR A 6 1.76 -8.69 -0.22
N ARG A 7 1.79 -8.21 -1.45
CA ARG A 7 1.91 -6.78 -1.73
C ARG A 7 0.52 -6.22 -1.91
N VAL A 8 0.17 -5.25 -1.08
CA VAL A 8 -1.11 -4.56 -1.19
C VAL A 8 -0.85 -3.16 -1.70
N LEU A 9 -1.63 -2.78 -2.71
CA LEU A 9 -1.59 -1.48 -3.32
C LEU A 9 -2.98 -0.86 -3.21
N VAL A 10 -3.09 0.19 -2.41
CA VAL A 10 -4.33 0.93 -2.21
C VAL A 10 -4.24 2.23 -2.98
N ARG A 11 -5.13 2.44 -3.95
CA ARG A 11 -5.28 3.72 -4.66
C ARG A 11 -6.53 4.41 -4.16
N GLY A 12 -6.41 5.70 -3.87
CA GLY A 12 -7.53 6.49 -3.41
C GLY A 12 -7.37 7.95 -3.76
N ARG A 13 -8.37 8.75 -3.40
CA ARG A 13 -8.32 10.21 -3.46
C ARG A 13 -8.45 10.78 -2.07
N PHE A 14 -7.76 11.89 -1.84
CA PHE A 14 -7.95 12.64 -0.61
C PHE A 14 -9.35 13.28 -0.60
N ASP A 15 -10.02 13.23 0.54
CA ASP A 15 -11.29 13.89 0.79
C ASP A 15 -11.11 14.96 1.88
N LYS A 16 -11.75 16.12 1.70
CA LYS A 16 -11.72 17.25 2.65
C LYS A 16 -10.30 17.63 3.12
N LEU A 17 -9.40 17.83 2.17
CA LEU A 17 -8.03 18.25 2.48
C LEU A 17 -8.01 19.74 2.87
N ASP A 18 -7.76 20.03 4.15
CA ASP A 18 -7.64 21.41 4.64
C ASP A 18 -6.38 22.08 4.06
N PRO A 19 -6.41 23.38 3.70
CA PRO A 19 -5.25 24.09 3.15
C PRO A 19 -3.92 23.90 3.91
N PRO A 20 -3.86 24.00 5.26
CA PRO A 20 -2.65 23.73 6.03
C PRO A 20 -2.21 22.25 6.00
N ALA A 21 -3.15 21.30 5.96
CA ALA A 21 -2.81 19.88 5.79
C ALA A 21 -2.20 19.63 4.40
N ARG A 22 -2.72 20.31 3.38
CA ARG A 22 -2.17 20.31 2.02
C ARG A 22 -0.74 20.82 1.98
N GLU A 23 -0.45 21.92 2.65
CA GLU A 23 0.91 22.49 2.69
C GLU A 23 1.90 21.58 3.40
N LYS A 24 1.50 20.97 4.52
CA LYS A 24 2.32 19.98 5.23
C LYS A 24 2.64 18.78 4.35
N LEU A 25 1.63 18.22 3.67
CA LEU A 25 1.83 17.10 2.74
C LEU A 25 2.71 17.51 1.57
N ARG A 26 2.51 18.70 1.01
CA ARG A 26 3.33 19.22 -0.11
C ARG A 26 4.80 19.41 0.26
N ARG A 27 5.08 19.91 1.48
CA ARG A 27 6.46 20.02 1.99
C ARG A 27 7.15 18.66 2.13
N ASN A 28 6.41 17.63 2.55
CA ASN A 28 6.93 16.26 2.64
C ASN A 28 7.03 15.58 1.27
N ALA A 29 6.19 15.96 0.30
CA ALA A 29 6.19 15.38 -1.05
C ALA A 29 7.49 15.62 -1.80
N ASP A 30 8.09 16.80 -1.63
CA ASP A 30 9.38 17.16 -2.23
C ASP A 30 10.53 16.25 -1.74
N GLN A 31 10.38 15.67 -0.55
CA GLN A 31 11.32 14.70 0.01
C GLN A 31 10.96 13.23 -0.31
N GLN A 32 9.68 12.96 -0.58
CA GLN A 32 9.14 11.63 -0.90
C GLN A 32 9.08 11.46 -2.42
N ASP A 33 10.25 11.30 -3.03
CA ASP A 33 10.35 11.05 -4.47
C ASP A 33 9.60 9.74 -4.85
N VAL A 34 8.74 9.82 -5.87
CA VAL A 34 7.97 8.68 -6.41
C VAL A 34 8.90 7.52 -6.83
N LEU A 35 10.17 7.81 -7.11
CA LEU A 35 11.22 6.84 -7.42
C LEU A 35 11.68 6.01 -6.21
N ASN A 36 11.50 6.49 -4.98
CA ASN A 36 11.85 5.78 -3.74
C ASN A 36 10.68 5.01 -3.12
N ALA A 37 9.51 5.01 -3.77
CA ALA A 37 8.30 4.39 -3.26
C ALA A 37 8.34 2.86 -3.30
N SER A 38 9.02 2.29 -2.31
CA SER A 38 9.16 0.85 -2.07
C SER A 38 7.98 0.27 -1.31
N PHE A 39 7.74 -1.03 -1.45
CA PHE A 39 6.80 -1.74 -0.59
C PHE A 39 7.49 -2.03 0.75
N THR A 40 6.98 -1.45 1.83
CA THR A 40 7.49 -1.62 3.20
C THR A 40 6.40 -2.21 4.10
N GLU A 41 6.77 -2.80 5.23
CA GLU A 41 5.80 -3.38 6.19
C GLU A 41 4.97 -2.29 6.90
N GLU A 42 5.56 -1.10 7.13
CA GLU A 42 4.83 0.06 7.67
C GLU A 42 3.90 0.72 6.64
N GLY A 43 4.22 0.56 5.35
CA GLY A 43 3.48 1.13 4.24
C GLY A 43 4.00 2.51 3.82
N THR A 44 4.10 2.71 2.52
CA THR A 44 4.62 3.93 1.90
C THR A 44 3.50 4.65 1.17
N LEU A 45 3.21 5.88 1.60
CA LEU A 45 2.21 6.74 0.99
C LEU A 45 2.82 7.59 -0.11
N VAL A 46 2.40 7.34 -1.34
CA VAL A 46 2.88 8.03 -2.54
C VAL A 46 1.79 8.94 -3.05
N TYR A 47 2.10 10.22 -3.27
CA TYR A 47 1.17 11.18 -3.84
C TYR A 47 1.94 12.20 -4.67
N ASN A 48 1.26 12.83 -5.62
CA ASN A 48 1.85 13.86 -6.46
C ASN A 48 1.61 15.27 -5.88
N GLU A 49 2.27 16.27 -6.46
CA GLU A 49 2.14 17.68 -6.09
C GLU A 49 0.70 18.20 -6.11
N SER A 50 -0.18 17.59 -6.92
CA SER A 50 -1.58 17.96 -6.98
C SER A 50 -2.34 17.56 -5.72
N ILE A 51 -1.87 16.54 -4.98
CA ILE A 51 -2.48 15.98 -3.76
C ILE A 51 -3.97 15.67 -4.00
N VAL A 52 -4.25 15.11 -5.18
CA VAL A 52 -5.61 14.70 -5.59
C VAL A 52 -5.81 13.21 -5.36
N ALA A 53 -4.82 12.42 -5.77
CA ALA A 53 -4.82 10.98 -5.63
C ALA A 53 -3.57 10.55 -4.86
N PHE A 54 -3.71 9.46 -4.13
CA PHE A 54 -2.62 8.81 -3.44
C PHE A 54 -2.58 7.32 -3.79
N THR A 55 -1.41 6.75 -3.60
CA THR A 55 -1.16 5.32 -3.69
C THR A 55 -0.42 4.90 -2.43
N PHE A 56 -1.07 4.11 -1.59
CA PHE A 56 -0.45 3.51 -0.43
C PHE A 56 0.04 2.10 -0.80
N ARG A 57 1.31 1.81 -0.53
CA ARG A 57 1.96 0.55 -0.92
C ARG A 57 2.53 -0.09 0.33
N LEU A 58 2.13 -1.32 0.63
CA LEU A 58 2.64 -2.04 1.79
C LEU A 58 2.85 -3.51 1.51
N VAL A 59 3.71 -4.12 2.31
CA VAL A 59 3.91 -5.56 2.37
C VAL A 59 3.18 -6.08 3.60
N VAL A 60 2.34 -7.09 3.40
CA VAL A 60 1.63 -7.79 4.47
C VAL A 60 2.04 -9.25 4.44
N ARG A 61 2.42 -9.78 5.60
CA ARG A 61 2.66 -11.21 5.80
C ARG A 61 1.46 -11.81 6.50
N VAL A 62 0.84 -12.81 5.87
CA VAL A 62 -0.27 -13.56 6.47
C VAL A 62 -0.07 -15.04 6.22
N GLU A 63 -0.64 -15.86 7.09
CA GLU A 63 -0.71 -17.29 6.85
C GLU A 63 -1.49 -17.58 5.57
N PHE A 64 -0.96 -18.48 4.74
CA PHE A 64 -1.61 -18.91 3.51
C PHE A 64 -2.80 -19.81 3.81
N ASP A 65 -3.98 -19.32 3.46
CA ASP A 65 -5.28 -19.97 3.58
C ASP A 65 -6.29 -19.33 2.60
N ASP A 66 -7.50 -19.87 2.49
CA ASP A 66 -8.56 -19.33 1.63
C ASP A 66 -8.94 -17.87 1.94
N LYS A 67 -8.63 -17.36 3.14
CA LYS A 67 -8.88 -15.97 3.54
C LYS A 67 -7.62 -15.11 3.56
N ALA A 68 -6.48 -15.59 3.10
CA ALA A 68 -5.22 -14.85 3.17
C ALA A 68 -5.29 -13.51 2.42
N GLU A 69 -5.89 -13.49 1.22
CA GLU A 69 -6.07 -12.25 0.45
C GLU A 69 -6.97 -11.23 1.18
N GLN A 70 -8.06 -11.70 1.79
CA GLN A 70 -8.96 -10.86 2.58
C GLN A 70 -8.23 -10.30 3.82
N ARG A 71 -7.48 -11.14 4.53
CA ARG A 71 -6.68 -10.72 5.70
C ARG A 71 -5.60 -9.71 5.32
N ALA A 72 -4.96 -9.89 4.16
CA ALA A 72 -4.00 -8.93 3.65
C ALA A 72 -4.67 -7.58 3.32
N GLN A 73 -5.88 -7.59 2.78
CA GLN A 73 -6.65 -6.37 2.52
C GLN A 73 -7.08 -5.67 3.81
N ASP A 74 -7.63 -6.39 4.79
CA ASP A 74 -8.04 -5.83 6.08
C ASP A 74 -6.84 -5.17 6.80
N ALA A 75 -5.71 -5.88 6.88
CA ALA A 75 -4.49 -5.34 7.48
C ALA A 75 -3.99 -4.08 6.74
N ALA A 76 -4.14 -4.03 5.42
CA ALA A 76 -3.81 -2.85 4.63
C ALA A 76 -4.75 -1.67 4.90
N GLU A 77 -6.04 -1.93 5.08
CA GLU A 77 -7.01 -0.91 5.43
C GLU A 77 -6.74 -0.33 6.81
N GLU A 78 -6.46 -1.17 7.82
CA GLU A 78 -6.11 -0.71 9.18
C GLU A 78 -4.88 0.20 9.17
N ARG A 79 -3.83 -0.17 8.41
CA ARG A 79 -2.61 0.63 8.28
C ARG A 79 -2.86 1.94 7.55
N LEU A 80 -3.70 1.92 6.52
CA LEU A 80 -4.11 3.13 5.82
C LEU A 80 -4.87 4.06 6.77
N MET A 81 -5.84 3.53 7.52
CA MET A 81 -6.63 4.29 8.49
C MET A 81 -5.74 4.96 9.53
N ALA A 82 -4.84 4.21 10.15
CA ALA A 82 -3.88 4.75 11.12
C ALA A 82 -3.05 5.90 10.51
N ARG A 83 -2.58 5.74 9.26
CA ARG A 83 -1.80 6.80 8.60
C ARG A 83 -2.62 8.04 8.27
N PHE A 84 -3.85 7.88 7.82
CA PHE A 84 -4.71 9.01 7.50
C PHE A 84 -5.21 9.73 8.76
N ASP A 85 -5.38 9.02 9.86
CA ASP A 85 -5.69 9.59 11.18
C ASP A 85 -4.54 10.46 11.69
N GLU A 86 -3.29 10.00 11.60
CA GLU A 86 -2.10 10.79 11.95
C GLU A 86 -1.96 12.07 11.10
N ILE A 87 -2.36 12.00 9.83
CA ILE A 87 -2.33 13.15 8.91
C ILE A 87 -3.54 14.08 9.13
N GLY A 88 -4.62 13.56 9.71
CA GLY A 88 -5.87 14.28 9.93
C GLY A 88 -6.63 14.57 8.63
N CYS A 89 -6.58 13.69 7.64
CA CYS A 89 -7.21 13.87 6.33
C CYS A 89 -8.21 12.75 6.02
N GLY A 90 -9.28 13.09 5.29
CA GLY A 90 -10.21 12.09 4.76
C GLY A 90 -9.68 11.41 3.50
N TYR A 91 -10.25 10.26 3.17
CA TYR A 91 -10.02 9.54 1.92
C TYR A 91 -11.35 9.07 1.30
N ARG A 92 -11.36 8.88 -0.01
CA ARG A 92 -12.50 8.37 -0.78
C ARG A 92 -12.04 7.59 -2.00
N ASP A 93 -12.97 6.89 -2.66
CA ASP A 93 -12.71 6.11 -3.88
C ASP A 93 -11.55 5.10 -3.69
N LEU A 94 -11.54 4.39 -2.55
CA LEU A 94 -10.50 3.40 -2.28
C LEU A 94 -10.62 2.19 -3.21
N ARG A 95 -9.49 1.80 -3.78
CA ARG A 95 -9.33 0.60 -4.59
C ARG A 95 -8.12 -0.18 -4.10
N PHE A 96 -8.38 -1.39 -3.62
CA PHE A 96 -7.35 -2.31 -3.15
C PHE A 96 -6.93 -3.24 -4.29
N GLY A 97 -5.62 -3.43 -4.44
CA GLY A 97 -5.02 -4.44 -5.28
C GLY A 97 -4.09 -5.29 -4.44
N VAL A 98 -4.53 -6.50 -4.10
CA VAL A 98 -3.73 -7.48 -3.37
C VAL A 98 -2.99 -8.35 -4.39
N THR A 99 -1.74 -8.66 -4.10
CA THR A 99 -0.90 -9.47 -4.99
C THR A 99 -0.09 -10.43 -4.13
N ASP A 100 -0.36 -11.73 -4.25
CA ASP A 100 0.46 -12.76 -3.62
C ASP A 100 1.81 -12.86 -4.33
N MET A 101 2.89 -12.53 -3.63
CA MET A 101 4.23 -12.62 -4.18
C MET A 101 4.76 -14.05 -4.17
N ASP A 102 4.18 -14.93 -3.37
CA ASP A 102 4.62 -16.34 -3.27
C ASP A 102 3.94 -17.21 -4.35
N SER A 103 2.64 -16.99 -4.63
CA SER A 103 1.96 -17.57 -5.81
C SER A 103 2.30 -16.88 -7.13
N MET A 104 2.97 -15.73 -7.11
CA MET A 104 3.49 -15.13 -8.33
C MET A 104 4.48 -16.12 -8.95
N LYS A 105 4.04 -16.79 -10.03
CA LYS A 105 4.91 -17.45 -10.99
C LYS A 105 5.91 -16.41 -11.51
N ILE A 106 7.04 -16.24 -10.82
CA ILE A 106 8.29 -16.10 -11.54
C ILE A 106 8.32 -17.36 -12.40
N ASN A 107 8.18 -17.22 -13.71
CA ASN A 107 8.47 -18.30 -14.64
C ASN A 107 9.95 -18.68 -14.45
N ARG A 108 10.25 -19.43 -13.40
CA ARG A 108 11.55 -20.04 -13.19
C ARG A 108 11.45 -21.33 -13.99
N PRO A 109 12.14 -21.46 -15.14
CA PRO A 109 12.14 -22.73 -15.86
C PRO A 109 12.55 -23.81 -14.87
N ALA A 110 11.69 -24.82 -14.71
CA ALA A 110 11.91 -25.93 -13.80
C ALA A 110 13.25 -26.56 -14.16
N ARG A 111 14.28 -26.27 -13.36
CA ARG A 111 15.57 -26.92 -13.53
C ARG A 111 15.43 -28.29 -12.90
N GLU A 112 14.98 -29.22 -13.73
CA GLU A 112 15.00 -30.66 -13.48
C GLU A 112 16.33 -31.05 -12.83
N ARG A 113 16.25 -31.58 -11.60
CA ARG A 113 17.35 -32.19 -10.87
C ARG A 113 16.80 -33.56 -10.48
N ARG A 114 16.99 -34.52 -11.38
CA ARG A 114 17.80 -35.75 -11.22
C ARG A 114 17.40 -36.63 -10.05
#